data_AF-X7Z9J5-F1
#
_entry.id   AF-X7Z9J5-F1
#
_cell.length_a   1.000
_cell.length_b   1.000
_cell.length_c   1.000
_cell.angle_alpha   90.00
_cell.angle_beta   90.00
_cell.angle_gamma   90.00
#
_symmetry.space_group_name_H-M   'P 1'
#
loop_
_entity.id
_entity.type
_entity.pdbx_description
1 polymer ?
#
loop_
_entity_poly.entity_id
_entity_poly.type
_entity_poly.pdbx_seq_one_letter_code
_entity_poly.pdbx_strand_id
1 'polypeptide(L)'
;MLAPSEVDALRAALRTHRDRAMLEAMLLGGLRRCEVLGLRLADADAGQRRLFVAEGKGGRQRIVPVSARFFASLGKYLDQERPPSATTERVFVVLKGPRRGAPLSAAGVDEIFDGARLGRT
;
A
#
# COMPACT_ATOMS: atom_id res chain seq x y z
N MET A 1 -9.78 -11.19 -13.49
CA MET A 1 -9.94 -9.77 -13.12
C MET A 1 -11.09 -9.72 -12.15
N LEU A 2 -10.92 -9.10 -10.97
CA LEU A 2 -11.99 -9.02 -9.96
C LEU A 2 -13.14 -8.15 -10.51
N ALA A 3 -14.39 -8.52 -10.22
CA ALA A 3 -15.54 -7.68 -10.50
C ALA A 3 -15.53 -6.43 -9.58
N PRO A 4 -16.14 -5.29 -9.99
CA PRO A 4 -16.18 -4.09 -9.16
C PRO A 4 -16.74 -4.31 -7.75
N SER A 5 -17.78 -5.15 -7.62
CA SER A 5 -18.36 -5.53 -6.33
C SER A 5 -17.40 -6.30 -5.43
N GLU A 6 -16.56 -7.16 -6.00
CA GLU A 6 -15.53 -7.88 -5.24
C GLU A 6 -14.42 -6.94 -4.74
N VAL A 7 -14.08 -5.92 -5.54
CA VAL A 7 -13.11 -4.88 -5.14
C VAL A 7 -13.64 -4.06 -3.97
N ASP A 8 -14.89 -3.62 -4.03
CA ASP A 8 -15.49 -2.85 -2.94
C ASP A 8 -15.71 -3.70 -1.68
N ALA A 9 -16.09 -4.96 -1.82
CA ALA A 9 -16.18 -5.91 -0.70
C ALA A 9 -14.81 -6.14 -0.04
N LEU A 10 -13.76 -6.39 -0.83
CA LEU A 10 -12.40 -6.57 -0.33
C LEU A 10 -11.91 -5.32 0.38
N ARG A 11 -12.17 -4.13 -0.17
CA ARG A 11 -11.80 -2.87 0.47
C ARG A 11 -12.57 -2.62 1.77
N ALA A 12 -13.85 -3.00 1.83
CA ALA A 12 -14.66 -2.89 3.05
C ALA A 12 -14.13 -3.80 4.17
N ALA A 13 -13.60 -4.98 3.81
CA ALA A 13 -12.97 -5.89 4.76
C ALA A 13 -11.64 -5.35 5.35
N LEU A 14 -10.95 -4.46 4.63
CA LEU A 14 -9.72 -3.83 5.10
C LEU A 14 -10.01 -2.74 6.13
N ARG A 15 -9.54 -2.95 7.37
CA ARG A 15 -9.81 -2.05 8.51
C ARG A 15 -8.89 -0.85 8.59
N THR A 16 -7.72 -0.91 7.97
CA THR A 16 -6.72 0.18 8.03
C THR A 16 -6.62 0.93 6.70
N HIS A 17 -6.31 2.22 6.77
CA HIS A 17 -5.98 3.04 5.62
C HIS A 17 -4.70 2.55 4.92
N ARG A 18 -3.74 2.03 5.69
CA ARG A 18 -2.55 1.35 5.16
C ARG A 18 -2.92 0.26 4.16
N ASP A 19 -3.76 -0.68 4.59
CA ASP A 19 -4.06 -1.86 3.78
C ASP A 19 -4.91 -1.47 2.55
N ARG A 20 -5.83 -0.52 2.71
CA ARG A 20 -6.60 0.04 1.59
C ARG A 20 -5.69 0.72 0.57
N ALA A 21 -4.72 1.51 1.00
CA ALA A 21 -3.76 2.15 0.11
C ALA A 21 -2.88 1.11 -0.61
N MET A 22 -2.45 0.05 0.07
CA MET A 22 -1.72 -1.06 -0.56
C MET A 22 -2.56 -1.75 -1.64
N LEU A 23 -3.83 -2.08 -1.33
CA LEU A 23 -4.75 -2.68 -2.28
C LEU A 23 -4.98 -1.77 -3.50
N GLU A 24 -5.22 -0.48 -3.26
CA GLU A 24 -5.47 0.51 -4.31
C GLU A 24 -4.24 0.72 -5.20
N ALA A 25 -3.03 0.72 -4.64
CA ALA A 25 -1.79 0.76 -5.43
C ALA A 25 -1.67 -0.46 -6.36
N MET A 26 -2.02 -1.65 -5.87
CA MET A 26 -1.96 -2.88 -6.66
C MET A 26 -3.06 -2.94 -7.73
N LEU A 27 -4.31 -2.65 -7.35
CA LEU A 27 -5.46 -2.77 -8.24
C LEU A 27 -5.57 -1.63 -9.25
N LEU A 28 -5.37 -0.39 -8.80
CA LEU A 28 -5.59 0.81 -9.62
C LEU A 28 -4.30 1.33 -10.25
N GLY A 29 -3.16 1.15 -9.57
CA GLY A 29 -1.84 1.49 -10.09
C GLY A 29 -1.16 0.35 -10.85
N GLY A 30 -1.65 -0.89 -10.72
CA GLY A 30 -1.00 -2.06 -11.33
C GLY A 30 0.40 -2.33 -10.74
N LEU A 31 0.64 -1.90 -9.49
CA LEU A 31 1.89 -2.19 -8.79
C LEU A 31 1.91 -3.66 -8.36
N ARG A 32 3.09 -4.25 -8.45
CA ARG A 32 3.35 -5.57 -7.85
C ARG A 32 3.57 -5.43 -6.36
N ARG A 33 3.33 -6.50 -5.62
CA ARG A 33 3.61 -6.58 -4.17
C ARG A 33 5.01 -6.08 -3.79
N CYS A 34 6.06 -6.50 -4.51
CA CYS A 34 7.42 -6.03 -4.23
C CYS A 34 7.60 -4.53 -4.51
N GLU A 35 6.94 -3.98 -5.53
CA GLU A 35 6.96 -2.54 -5.83
C GLU A 35 6.24 -1.75 -4.73
N VAL A 36 5.12 -2.25 -4.21
CA VAL A 36 4.41 -1.66 -3.06
C VAL A 36 5.28 -1.65 -1.81
N LEU A 37 5.93 -2.78 -1.50
CA LEU A 37 6.86 -2.89 -0.36
C LEU A 37 8.12 -2.03 -0.54
N GLY A 38 8.51 -1.81 -1.79
CA GLY A 38 9.65 -0.97 -2.16
C GLY A 38 9.34 0.52 -2.13
N LEU A 39 8.08 0.93 -2.17
CA LEU A 39 7.71 2.34 -2.27
C LEU A 39 8.25 3.15 -1.09
N ARG A 40 8.98 4.23 -1.39
CA ARG A 40 9.47 5.22 -0.43
C ARG A 40 8.57 6.45 -0.41
N LEU A 41 8.60 7.20 0.69
CA LEU A 41 7.81 8.43 0.83
C LEU A 41 8.08 9.42 -0.32
N ALA A 42 9.34 9.54 -0.74
CA ALA A 42 9.76 10.40 -1.85
C ALA A 42 9.27 9.94 -3.23
N ASP A 43 8.85 8.68 -3.37
CA ASP A 43 8.37 8.13 -4.64
C ASP A 43 6.92 8.56 -4.94
N ALA A 44 6.20 9.12 -3.96
CA ALA A 44 4.80 9.48 -4.07
C ALA A 44 4.60 10.98 -4.31
N ASP A 45 4.29 11.35 -5.55
CA ASP A 45 3.90 12.72 -5.91
C ASP A 45 2.37 12.84 -5.89
N ALA A 46 1.84 13.31 -4.77
CA ALA A 46 0.40 13.55 -4.61
C ALA A 46 -0.11 14.71 -5.47
N GLY A 47 0.73 15.72 -5.76
CA GLY A 47 0.37 16.87 -6.57
C GLY A 47 0.11 16.49 -8.03
N GLN A 48 0.98 15.63 -8.57
CA GLN A 48 0.86 15.12 -9.94
C GLN A 48 0.10 13.79 -10.04
N ARG A 49 -0.28 13.22 -8.90
CA ARG A 49 -0.95 11.91 -8.76
C ARG A 49 -0.17 10.76 -9.42
N ARG A 50 1.11 10.67 -9.11
CA ARG A 50 2.03 9.70 -9.71
C ARG A 50 2.89 9.02 -8.65
N LEU A 51 3.21 7.76 -8.89
CA LEU A 51 4.21 7.01 -8.15
C LEU A 51 5.44 6.77 -9.03
N PHE A 52 6.63 6.97 -8.50
CA PHE A 52 7.86 6.48 -9.07
C PHE A 52 8.09 5.04 -8.63
N VAL A 53 8.29 4.12 -9.57
CA VAL A 53 8.61 2.72 -9.29
C VAL A 53 10.05 2.49 -9.70
N ALA A 54 10.93 2.41 -8.70
CA ALA A 54 12.37 2.28 -8.91
C ALA A 54 12.80 0.90 -9.43
N GLU A 55 12.05 -0.16 -9.10
CA GLU A 55 12.42 -1.56 -9.40
C GLU A 55 11.27 -2.30 -10.12
N GLY A 56 11.09 -2.05 -11.42
CA GLY A 56 10.20 -2.83 -12.28
C GLY A 56 10.85 -4.11 -12.83
N LYS A 57 10.07 -4.96 -13.53
CA LYS A 57 10.59 -6.16 -14.21
C LYS A 57 11.78 -5.81 -15.12
N GLY A 58 12.92 -6.47 -14.92
CA GLY A 58 14.15 -6.22 -15.71
C GLY A 58 14.91 -4.95 -15.32
N GLY A 59 14.68 -4.40 -14.11
CA GLY A 59 15.40 -3.22 -13.62
C GLY A 59 14.92 -1.90 -14.21
N ARG A 60 13.77 -1.89 -14.89
CA ARG A 60 13.25 -0.67 -15.52
C ARG A 60 12.46 0.17 -14.53
N GLN A 61 12.90 1.41 -14.37
CA GLN A 61 12.19 2.45 -13.65
C GLN A 61 10.99 2.94 -14.48
N ARG A 62 9.90 3.31 -13.81
CA ARG A 62 8.74 3.91 -14.48
C ARG A 62 7.98 4.85 -13.56
N ILE A 63 7.25 5.78 -14.16
CA ILE A 63 6.26 6.60 -13.47
C ILE A 63 4.88 5.99 -13.73
N VAL A 64 4.13 5.78 -12.66
CA VAL A 64 2.79 5.18 -12.70
C VAL A 64 1.78 6.24 -12.28
N PRO A 65 0.85 6.66 -13.15
CA PRO A 65 -0.28 7.49 -12.72
C PRO A 65 -1.18 6.63 -11.82
N VAL A 66 -1.59 7.18 -10.67
CA VAL A 66 -2.44 6.46 -9.71
C VAL A 66 -3.65 7.32 -9.34
N SER A 67 -4.79 6.65 -9.12
CA SER A 67 -6.05 7.32 -8.82
C SER A 67 -5.98 8.24 -7.59
N ALA A 68 -6.83 9.27 -7.56
CA ALA A 68 -7.00 10.11 -6.38
C ALA A 68 -7.45 9.32 -5.14
N ARG A 69 -8.17 8.20 -5.34
CA ARG A 69 -8.62 7.29 -4.28
C ARG A 69 -7.43 6.74 -3.48
N PHE A 70 -6.38 6.30 -4.18
CA PHE A 70 -5.13 5.86 -3.55
C PHE A 70 -4.52 6.96 -2.68
N PHE A 71 -4.37 8.17 -3.23
CA PHE A 71 -3.78 9.29 -2.48
C PHE A 71 -4.63 9.72 -1.27
N ALA A 72 -5.96 9.58 -1.35
CA ALA A 72 -6.83 9.81 -0.20
C ALA A 72 -6.62 8.77 0.91
N SER A 73 -6.49 7.49 0.56
CA SER A 73 -6.17 6.43 1.53
C SER A 73 -4.75 6.57 2.08
N LEU A 74 -3.78 6.88 1.21
CA LEU A 74 -2.39 7.11 1.59
C LEU A 74 -2.27 8.30 2.55
N GLY A 75 -2.92 9.42 2.26
CA GLY A 75 -2.92 10.61 3.12
C GLY A 75 -3.44 10.28 4.53
N LYS A 76 -4.59 9.60 4.62
CA LYS A 76 -5.15 9.18 5.92
C LYS A 76 -4.22 8.22 6.66
N TYR A 77 -3.59 7.29 5.95
CA TYR A 77 -2.60 6.39 6.54
C TYR A 77 -1.41 7.17 7.12
N LEU A 78 -0.82 8.08 6.35
CA LEU A 78 0.35 8.85 6.76
C LEU A 78 0.04 9.78 7.95
N ASP A 79 -1.17 10.35 7.98
CA ASP A 79 -1.62 11.28 9.02
C ASP A 79 -2.06 10.57 10.32
N GLN A 80 -2.77 9.45 10.20
CA GLN A 80 -3.52 8.87 11.33
C GLN A 80 -2.95 7.55 11.86
N GLU A 81 -2.25 6.78 11.01
CA GLU A 81 -1.89 5.39 11.34
C GLU A 81 -0.38 5.17 11.37
N ARG A 82 0.39 5.82 10.48
CA ARG A 82 1.83 5.62 10.37
C ARG A 82 2.51 6.09 11.66
N PRO A 83 3.22 5.21 12.39
CA PRO A 83 3.90 5.59 13.63
C PRO A 83 4.93 6.72 13.40
N PRO A 84 4.91 7.81 14.17
CA PRO A 84 5.92 8.87 14.09
C PRO A 84 7.34 8.35 14.40
N SER A 85 7.44 7.28 15.18
CA SER A 85 8.70 6.63 15.55
C SER A 85 9.31 5.75 14.45
N ALA A 86 8.66 5.61 13.30
CA ALA A 86 9.17 4.77 12.21
C ALA A 86 10.38 5.44 11.53
N THR A 87 11.55 4.80 11.62
CA THR A 87 12.84 5.32 11.15
C THR A 87 13.16 4.99 9.69
N THR A 88 12.28 4.25 9.01
CA THR A 88 12.46 3.87 7.60
C THR A 88 11.80 4.87 6.65
N GLU A 89 12.37 5.03 5.46
CA GLU A 89 11.78 5.81 4.36
C GLU A 89 10.66 5.06 3.62
N ARG A 90 10.49 3.75 3.90
CA ARG A 90 9.41 2.97 3.28
C ARG A 90 8.05 3.54 3.68
N VAL A 91 7.15 3.61 2.71
CA VAL A 91 5.78 4.10 2.91
C VAL A 91 5.08 3.20 3.92
N PHE A 92 4.96 1.91 3.60
CA PHE A 92 4.15 0.97 4.38
C PHE A 92 4.97 0.26 5.46
N VAL A 93 4.57 0.47 6.71
CA VAL A 93 5.20 -0.13 7.89
C VAL A 93 4.22 -0.99 8.70
N VAL A 94 4.77 -1.80 9.59
CA VAL A 94 3.99 -2.60 10.54
C VAL A 94 3.29 -1.67 11.55
N LEU A 95 1.98 -1.87 11.75
CA LEU A 95 1.15 -0.99 12.61
C LEU A 95 1.04 -1.46 14.07
N LYS A 96 1.31 -2.74 14.36
CA LYS A 96 1.09 -3.35 15.69
C LYS A 96 2.20 -4.33 16.08
N GLY A 97 2.31 -4.59 17.38
CA GLY A 97 3.25 -5.55 17.94
C GLY A 97 4.71 -5.06 17.97
N PRO A 98 5.67 -5.96 18.29
CA PRO A 98 7.06 -5.58 18.56
C PRO A 98 7.79 -4.94 17.38
N ARG A 99 7.35 -5.21 16.14
CA ARG A 99 7.94 -4.64 14.92
C ARG A 99 7.28 -3.34 14.47
N ARG A 100 6.42 -2.71 15.29
CA ARG A 100 5.70 -1.49 14.91
C ARG A 100 6.67 -0.41 14.42
N GLY A 101 6.40 0.14 13.23
CA GLY A 101 7.24 1.14 12.57
C GLY A 101 8.36 0.57 11.69
N ALA A 102 8.63 -0.73 11.73
CA ALA A 102 9.56 -1.39 10.81
C ALA A 102 8.91 -1.60 9.42
N PRO A 103 9.70 -1.71 8.34
CA PRO A 103 9.20 -2.05 7.01
C PRO A 103 8.34 -3.32 7.02
N LEU A 104 7.27 -3.31 6.24
CA LEU A 104 6.44 -4.50 6.06
C LEU A 104 7.20 -5.57 5.24
N SER A 105 7.00 -6.85 5.55
CA SER A 105 7.57 -7.97 4.78
C SER A 105 6.55 -8.55 3.79
N ALA A 106 7.03 -9.27 2.78
CA ALA A 106 6.15 -9.96 1.82
C ALA A 106 5.14 -10.90 2.49
N ALA A 107 5.60 -11.72 3.44
CA ALA A 107 4.71 -12.58 4.24
C ALA A 107 3.65 -11.78 5.01
N GLY A 108 4.00 -10.60 5.53
CA GLY A 108 3.05 -9.74 6.22
C GLY A 108 1.98 -9.16 5.29
N VAL A 109 2.31 -8.90 4.02
CA VAL A 109 1.32 -8.50 3.01
C VAL A 109 0.36 -9.65 2.72
N ASP A 110 0.89 -10.86 2.58
CA ASP A 110 0.10 -12.05 2.27
C ASP A 110 -0.89 -12.33 3.41
N GLU A 111 -0.44 -12.31 4.67
CA GLU A 111 -1.30 -12.45 5.84
C GLU A 111 -2.45 -11.42 5.88
N ILE A 112 -2.16 -10.15 5.54
CA ILE A 112 -3.17 -9.09 5.50
C ILE A 112 -4.24 -9.41 4.45
N PHE A 113 -3.83 -9.78 3.23
CA PHE A 113 -4.76 -10.01 2.14
C PHE A 113 -5.53 -11.33 2.28
N ASP A 114 -4.89 -12.37 2.81
CA ASP A 114 -5.57 -13.63 3.13
C ASP A 114 -6.57 -13.43 4.26
N GLY A 115 -6.21 -12.68 5.31
CA GLY A 115 -7.13 -12.29 6.37
C GLY A 115 -8.33 -11.51 5.85
N ALA A 116 -8.12 -10.57 4.91
CA ALA A 116 -9.18 -9.79 4.30
C ALA A 116 -10.14 -10.63 3.45
N ARG A 117 -9.60 -11.59 2.69
CA ARG A 117 -10.41 -12.56 1.91
C ARG A 117 -11.24 -13.47 2.80
N LEU A 118 -10.73 -13.80 3.98
CA LEU A 118 -11.39 -14.69 4.96
C LEU A 118 -12.27 -13.94 5.97
N GLY A 119 -12.37 -12.60 5.91
CA GLY A 119 -13.14 -11.78 6.86
C GLY A 119 -12.56 -11.73 8.28
N ARG A 120 -11.25 -11.96 8.44
CA ARG A 120 -10.55 -12.10 9.74
C ARG A 120 -9.72 -10.87 10.15
N THR A 121 -9.54 -9.92 9.24
CA THR A 121 -8.82 -8.64 9.49
C THR A 121 -9.62 -7.70 10.34
#